data_AF-A0A3P7WYI9-F1
#
_entry.id   AF-A0A3P7WYI9-F1
#
_cell.length_a   1.000
_cell.length_b   1.000
_cell.length_c   1.000
_cell.angle_alpha   90.00
_cell.angle_beta   90.00
_cell.angle_gamma   90.00
#
_symmetry.space_group_name_H-M   'P 1'
#
loop_
_entity.id
_entity.type
_entity.pdbx_description
1 polymer ?
#
loop_
_entity_poly.entity_id
_entity_poly.type
_entity_poly.pdbx_seq_one_letter_code
_entity_poly.pdbx_strand_id
1 'polypeptide(L)'
;MQGALLGYVDNKTEIALFSCDGKVYERAGPQLNDMYILMRNTVGGPPFCECPRCPKAPPPPPTRPGDPWPDKILVKALNQTLDTIPGENPDQYVALWYQAGEPVMGRVWNENGRVAADFCWNDKEYRGNVGSIQLLVHLSERARGFDYQWLPYPQASSFDKSKAWIPVHVNNAKGDISAGVITFNGKQILGKVDVRNERAAAGFGGKENVLVGPACQANTIVLCRKARPGYKFD
;
A
#
# COMPACT_ATOMS: atom_id res chain seq x y z
N MET A 1 0.96 11.80 -20.74
CA MET A 1 0.51 11.41 -19.39
C MET A 1 0.05 9.95 -19.44
N GLN A 2 0.40 9.14 -18.44
CA GLN A 2 0.05 7.71 -18.35
C GLN A 2 -0.65 7.39 -17.01
N GLY A 3 -1.39 8.35 -16.46
CA GLY A 3 -2.15 8.20 -15.22
C GLY A 3 -3.51 8.88 -15.34
N ALA A 4 -4.48 8.41 -14.56
CA ALA A 4 -5.80 9.03 -14.48
C ALA A 4 -5.73 10.39 -13.79
N LEU A 5 -6.57 11.34 -14.23
CA LEU A 5 -6.72 12.66 -13.61
C LEU A 5 -8.16 12.80 -13.11
N LEU A 6 -8.33 13.34 -11.91
CA LEU A 6 -9.63 13.81 -11.43
C LEU A 6 -9.80 15.27 -11.85
N GLY A 7 -10.92 15.57 -12.49
CA GLY A 7 -11.32 16.91 -12.91
C GLY A 7 -12.77 17.21 -12.51
N TYR A 8 -13.40 18.15 -13.21
CA TYR A 8 -14.85 18.39 -13.11
C TYR A 8 -15.46 18.53 -14.50
N VAL A 9 -16.78 18.36 -14.61
CA VAL A 9 -17.56 18.65 -15.81
C VAL A 9 -18.51 19.81 -15.54
N ASP A 10 -18.61 20.75 -16.46
CA ASP A 10 -19.61 21.82 -16.42
C ASP A 10 -20.88 21.35 -17.15
N ASN A 11 -21.98 21.20 -16.39
CA ASN A 11 -23.27 20.76 -16.92
C ASN A 11 -23.91 21.74 -17.91
N LYS A 12 -23.42 22.97 -18.08
CA LYS A 12 -23.94 23.92 -19.08
C LYS A 12 -23.27 23.78 -20.43
N THR A 13 -21.98 23.47 -20.44
CA THR A 13 -21.15 23.40 -21.66
C THR A 13 -20.82 21.97 -22.07
N GLU A 14 -21.04 21.00 -21.17
CA GLU A 14 -20.66 19.59 -21.32
C GLU A 14 -19.15 19.38 -21.55
N ILE A 15 -18.34 20.33 -21.06
CA ILE A 15 -16.87 20.28 -21.11
C ILE A 15 -16.34 19.79 -19.75
N ALA A 16 -15.52 18.74 -19.80
CA ALA A 16 -14.71 18.27 -18.69
C ALA A 16 -13.32 18.93 -18.70
N LEU A 17 -12.90 19.39 -17.52
CA LEU A 17 -11.71 20.21 -17.30
C LEU A 17 -10.78 19.53 -16.29
N PHE A 18 -9.52 19.31 -16.69
CA PHE A 18 -8.49 18.64 -15.90
C PHE A 18 -7.24 19.53 -15.77
N SER A 19 -6.73 19.73 -14.56
CA SER A 19 -5.50 20.48 -14.32
C SER A 19 -4.31 19.54 -14.09
N CYS A 20 -3.23 19.73 -14.87
CA CYS A 20 -1.98 18.98 -14.70
C CYS A 20 -0.82 19.74 -15.37
N ASP A 21 0.41 19.60 -14.86
CA ASP A 21 1.63 20.24 -15.40
C ASP A 21 1.50 21.77 -15.67
N GLY A 22 0.76 22.47 -14.80
CA GLY A 22 0.50 23.91 -14.94
C GLY A 22 -0.45 24.29 -16.09
N LYS A 23 -1.11 23.31 -16.71
CA LYS A 23 -2.04 23.47 -17.84
C LYS A 23 -3.43 22.95 -17.49
N VAL A 24 -4.41 23.43 -18.25
CA VAL A 24 -5.78 22.93 -18.25
C VAL A 24 -6.01 22.15 -19.54
N TYR A 25 -6.63 20.98 -19.43
CA TYR A 25 -6.97 20.10 -20.53
C TYR A 25 -8.50 19.98 -20.62
N GLU A 26 -9.05 20.29 -21.79
CA GLU A 26 -10.48 20.23 -22.08
C GLU A 26 -10.84 18.94 -22.82
N ARG A 27 -11.99 18.34 -22.47
CA ARG A 27 -12.58 17.16 -23.14
C ARG A 27 -14.09 17.36 -23.24
N ALA A 28 -14.69 16.95 -24.35
CA ALA A 28 -16.12 17.10 -24.60
C ALA A 28 -16.64 15.99 -25.52
N GLY A 29 -17.97 15.82 -25.57
CA GLY A 29 -18.64 14.87 -26.45
C GLY A 29 -18.22 13.42 -26.19
N PRO A 30 -18.08 12.56 -27.24
CA PRO A 30 -17.84 11.12 -27.09
C PRO A 30 -16.59 10.74 -26.28
N GLN A 31 -15.63 11.65 -26.10
CA GLN A 31 -14.44 11.43 -25.27
C GLN A 31 -14.77 11.28 -23.77
N LEU A 32 -15.96 11.66 -23.34
CA LEU A 32 -16.43 11.55 -21.96
C LEU A 32 -17.10 10.20 -21.64
N ASN A 33 -17.45 9.40 -22.65
CA ASN A 33 -18.29 8.20 -22.49
C ASN A 33 -17.72 7.16 -21.51
N ASP A 34 -16.40 6.98 -21.51
CA ASP A 34 -15.69 6.02 -20.67
C ASP A 34 -15.11 6.66 -19.38
N MET A 35 -15.50 7.90 -19.06
CA MET A 35 -15.09 8.59 -17.83
C MET A 35 -16.04 8.29 -16.66
N TYR A 36 -15.48 8.11 -15.47
CA TYR A 36 -16.25 7.86 -14.26
C TYR A 36 -16.69 9.15 -13.56
N ILE A 37 -17.95 9.21 -13.14
CA ILE A 37 -18.52 10.27 -12.29
C ILE A 37 -19.03 9.71 -10.96
N LEU A 38 -19.08 10.55 -9.93
CA LEU A 38 -19.61 10.16 -8.61
C LEU A 38 -21.13 10.22 -8.58
N MET A 39 -21.77 9.05 -8.49
CA MET A 39 -23.23 8.94 -8.35
C MET A 39 -23.62 8.58 -6.91
N ARG A 40 -24.64 9.27 -6.37
CA ARG A 40 -25.22 8.95 -5.06
C ARG A 40 -26.16 7.75 -5.21
N ASN A 41 -25.74 6.56 -4.78
CA ASN A 41 -26.68 5.46 -4.61
C ASN A 41 -27.59 5.74 -3.40
N THR A 42 -28.90 5.84 -3.66
CA THR A 42 -29.93 6.12 -2.65
C THR A 42 -30.70 4.87 -2.20
N VAL A 43 -30.43 3.69 -2.78
CA VAL A 43 -31.14 2.44 -2.50
C VAL A 43 -30.15 1.30 -2.21
N GLY A 44 -30.30 0.65 -1.06
CA GLY A 44 -29.41 -0.41 -0.61
C GLY A 44 -28.06 0.10 -0.08
N GLY A 45 -27.02 -0.72 -0.21
CA GLY A 45 -25.64 -0.38 0.16
C GLY A 45 -24.67 -0.71 -0.98
N PRO A 46 -23.40 -0.28 -0.90
CA PRO A 46 -22.39 -0.72 -1.85
C PRO A 46 -22.18 -2.25 -1.77
N PRO A 47 -21.59 -2.89 -2.80
CA PRO A 47 -21.54 -4.36 -2.95
C PRO A 47 -20.96 -5.16 -1.76
N PHE A 48 -20.32 -4.49 -0.78
CA PHE A 48 -19.67 -5.08 0.38
C PHE A 48 -19.86 -4.25 1.70
N CYS A 49 -21.07 -4.01 2.30
CA CYS A 49 -21.25 -3.23 3.58
C CYS A 49 -22.23 -3.71 4.73
N GLU A 50 -21.91 -4.60 5.72
CA GLU A 50 -22.64 -4.82 7.03
C GLU A 50 -22.68 -3.53 7.88
N CYS A 51 -23.61 -2.66 7.56
CA CYS A 51 -24.54 -2.34 8.61
C CYS A 51 -25.38 -3.59 8.97
N PRO A 52 -26.13 -3.58 10.08
CA PRO A 52 -27.15 -4.60 10.37
C PRO A 52 -28.23 -4.81 9.28
N ARG A 53 -28.14 -4.10 8.13
CA ARG A 53 -29.02 -4.20 6.97
C ARG A 53 -28.31 -4.72 5.68
N CYS A 54 -27.00 -5.04 5.66
CA CYS A 54 -26.14 -5.41 4.48
C CYS A 54 -24.86 -6.26 4.90
N PRO A 55 -23.76 -6.49 4.07
CA PRO A 55 -22.55 -7.35 4.41
C PRO A 55 -21.05 -6.84 4.11
N LYS A 56 -20.05 -6.68 5.05
CA LYS A 56 -19.10 -5.47 5.20
C LYS A 56 -17.60 -5.48 4.82
N ALA A 57 -17.14 -4.30 4.38
CA ALA A 57 -16.50 -3.22 5.18
C ALA A 57 -16.87 -1.83 4.56
N PRO A 58 -17.04 -0.72 5.31
CA PRO A 58 -17.01 0.60 4.68
C PRO A 58 -15.55 0.93 4.32
N PRO A 59 -15.27 1.74 3.29
CA PRO A 59 -13.92 2.21 3.03
C PRO A 59 -13.42 3.03 4.24
N PRO A 60 -12.18 2.82 4.71
CA PRO A 60 -11.67 3.51 5.88
C PRO A 60 -11.43 5.01 5.57
N PRO A 61 -11.60 5.91 6.55
CA PRO A 61 -11.08 7.25 6.43
C PRO A 61 -9.54 7.24 6.35
N PRO A 62 -8.91 8.29 5.78
CA PRO A 62 -7.46 8.48 5.86
C PRO A 62 -7.00 8.39 7.31
N THR A 63 -6.06 7.49 7.62
CA THR A 63 -5.57 7.27 8.97
C THR A 63 -4.35 8.14 9.22
N ARG A 64 -4.12 8.60 10.45
CA ARG A 64 -2.92 9.33 10.86
C ARG A 64 -2.31 8.70 12.10
N PRO A 65 -0.99 8.80 12.30
CA PRO A 65 -0.37 8.49 13.58
C PRO A 65 -1.03 9.29 14.70
N GLY A 66 -1.31 8.63 15.83
CA GLY A 66 -2.06 9.17 16.96
C GLY A 66 -3.58 8.96 16.89
N ASP A 67 -4.17 8.65 15.74
CA ASP A 67 -5.58 8.20 15.67
C ASP A 67 -5.74 6.86 16.44
N PRO A 68 -6.96 6.51 16.90
CA PRO A 68 -7.22 5.23 17.56
C PRO A 68 -6.82 4.03 16.70
N TRP A 69 -6.32 2.96 17.33
CA TRP A 69 -6.01 1.72 16.63
C TRP A 69 -7.27 1.14 15.95
N PRO A 70 -7.21 0.73 14.67
CA PRO A 70 -8.40 0.34 13.93
C PRO A 70 -8.93 -1.05 14.30
N ASP A 71 -10.25 -1.20 14.35
CA ASP A 71 -10.95 -2.50 14.48
C ASP A 71 -10.87 -3.38 13.20
N LYS A 72 -9.85 -3.18 12.37
CA LYS A 72 -9.64 -3.91 11.12
C LYS A 72 -8.48 -4.87 11.25
N ILE A 73 -8.62 -6.04 10.63
CA ILE A 73 -7.55 -7.02 10.53
C ILE A 73 -6.49 -6.44 9.58
N LEU A 74 -5.44 -5.84 10.15
CA LEU A 74 -4.30 -5.32 9.39
C LEU A 74 -3.39 -6.46 8.91
N VAL A 75 -2.69 -6.27 7.79
CA VAL A 75 -1.70 -7.25 7.31
C VAL A 75 -0.45 -7.21 8.19
N LYS A 76 -0.27 -8.22 9.04
CA LYS A 76 0.85 -8.35 9.98
C LYS A 76 2.11 -8.87 9.27
N ALA A 77 3.27 -8.33 9.64
CA ALA A 77 4.58 -8.78 9.18
C ALA A 77 4.77 -10.28 9.42
N LEU A 78 5.09 -11.03 8.36
CA LEU A 78 5.22 -12.51 8.36
C LEU A 78 4.03 -13.28 8.99
N ASN A 79 2.87 -12.63 9.21
CA ASN A 79 1.75 -13.15 10.00
C ASN A 79 2.11 -13.56 11.45
N GLN A 80 3.20 -13.05 12.01
CA GLN A 80 3.71 -13.44 13.33
C GLN A 80 4.29 -12.24 14.10
N THR A 81 4.65 -12.45 15.36
CA THR A 81 5.46 -11.53 16.15
C THR A 81 6.93 -11.69 15.73
N LEU A 82 7.61 -10.60 15.35
CA LEU A 82 8.97 -10.65 14.81
C LEU A 82 10.03 -10.72 15.91
N ASP A 83 11.16 -11.40 15.65
CA ASP A 83 12.39 -11.18 16.40
C ASP A 83 13.06 -9.89 15.91
N THR A 84 12.59 -8.75 16.41
CA THR A 84 12.88 -7.41 15.84
C THR A 84 14.10 -6.72 16.43
N ILE A 85 14.47 -5.61 15.82
CA ILE A 85 15.50 -4.67 16.27
C ILE A 85 15.16 -4.17 17.70
N PRO A 86 16.13 -4.09 18.64
CA PRO A 86 15.89 -3.56 19.99
C PRO A 86 15.29 -2.15 19.96
N GLY A 87 14.22 -1.93 20.73
CA GLY A 87 13.47 -0.66 20.76
C GLY A 87 12.31 -0.57 19.76
N GLU A 88 12.18 -1.54 18.85
CA GLU A 88 11.04 -1.65 17.95
C GLU A 88 9.94 -2.55 18.53
N ASN A 89 8.69 -2.24 18.21
CA ASN A 89 7.57 -3.12 18.53
C ASN A 89 7.66 -4.37 17.60
N PRO A 90 7.58 -5.60 18.12
CA PRO A 90 7.68 -6.82 17.30
C PRO A 90 6.40 -7.13 16.51
N ASP A 91 5.27 -6.49 16.84
CA ASP A 91 3.99 -6.63 16.15
C ASP A 91 3.79 -5.49 15.14
N GLN A 92 4.36 -5.69 13.95
CA GLN A 92 4.42 -4.68 12.89
C GLN A 92 3.41 -4.98 11.77
N TYR A 93 2.79 -3.93 11.24
CA TYR A 93 1.74 -4.04 10.22
C TYR A 93 2.01 -3.11 9.03
N VAL A 94 1.61 -3.54 7.84
CA VAL A 94 1.91 -2.85 6.58
C VAL A 94 1.15 -1.54 6.44
N ALA A 95 1.90 -0.46 6.22
CA ALA A 95 1.36 0.86 5.91
C ALA A 95 2.08 1.52 4.72
N LEU A 96 1.37 2.44 4.07
CA LEU A 96 1.84 3.24 2.96
C LEU A 96 1.75 4.73 3.32
N TRP A 97 2.82 5.46 3.06
CA TRP A 97 2.92 6.91 3.13
C TRP A 97 3.39 7.45 1.77
N TYR A 98 3.36 8.78 1.59
CA TYR A 98 3.93 9.45 0.42
C TYR A 98 4.85 10.58 0.87
N GLN A 99 6.05 10.62 0.29
CA GLN A 99 7.00 11.71 0.49
C GLN A 99 7.49 12.21 -0.88
N ALA A 100 7.43 13.52 -1.11
CA ALA A 100 7.76 14.16 -2.38
C ALA A 100 7.11 13.51 -3.64
N GLY A 101 5.92 12.92 -3.49
CA GLY A 101 5.20 12.21 -4.55
C GLY A 101 5.58 10.73 -4.72
N GLU A 102 6.58 10.22 -3.98
CA GLU A 102 7.00 8.82 -4.02
C GLU A 102 6.25 7.98 -2.97
N PRO A 103 5.79 6.77 -3.31
CA PRO A 103 5.19 5.84 -2.36
C PRO A 103 6.25 5.25 -1.42
N VAL A 104 6.01 5.31 -0.12
CA VAL A 104 6.91 4.80 0.91
C VAL A 104 6.17 3.75 1.74
N MET A 105 6.49 2.48 1.52
CA MET A 105 6.04 1.40 2.40
C MET A 105 6.80 1.46 3.73
N GLY A 106 6.11 1.19 4.82
CA GLY A 106 6.66 1.21 6.17
C GLY A 106 5.83 0.39 7.14
N ARG A 107 5.97 0.68 8.43
CA ARG A 107 5.34 -0.09 9.50
C ARG A 107 4.51 0.78 10.42
N VAL A 108 3.41 0.22 10.92
CA VAL A 108 2.69 0.71 12.09
C VAL A 108 2.62 -0.34 13.18
N TRP A 109 2.44 0.10 14.42
CA TRP A 109 2.17 -0.76 15.59
C TRP A 109 1.17 -0.09 16.52
N ASN A 110 0.54 -0.90 17.37
CA ASN A 110 -0.34 -0.40 18.42
C ASN A 110 0.50 0.15 19.58
N GLU A 111 0.40 1.44 19.81
CA GLU A 111 1.03 2.14 20.92
C GLU A 111 -0.07 2.67 21.85
N ASN A 112 -0.34 1.93 22.93
CA ASN A 112 -1.33 2.29 23.96
C ASN A 112 -2.74 2.59 23.39
N GLY A 113 -3.20 1.78 22.43
CA GLY A 113 -4.50 1.93 21.76
C GLY A 113 -4.52 2.92 20.60
N ARG A 114 -3.36 3.43 20.17
CA ARG A 114 -3.22 4.38 19.04
C ARG A 114 -2.29 3.84 17.97
N VAL A 115 -2.43 4.37 16.76
CA VAL A 115 -1.52 4.08 15.65
C VAL A 115 -0.20 4.85 15.86
N ALA A 116 0.89 4.13 16.07
CA ALA A 116 2.24 4.66 15.91
C ALA A 116 2.83 4.17 14.57
N ALA A 117 3.73 4.94 13.99
CA ALA A 117 4.20 4.72 12.62
C ALA A 117 5.68 5.06 12.43
N ASP A 118 6.32 4.35 11.50
CA ASP A 118 7.70 4.56 11.08
C ASP A 118 7.91 4.23 9.60
N PHE A 119 8.53 5.17 8.89
CA PHE A 119 8.88 5.09 7.48
C PHE A 119 10.34 5.54 7.26
N CYS A 120 10.91 5.19 6.11
CA CYS A 120 12.23 5.68 5.73
C CYS A 120 12.27 6.16 4.28
N TRP A 121 12.97 7.26 4.04
CA TRP A 121 13.11 7.83 2.71
C TRP A 121 14.33 8.77 2.64
N ASN A 122 15.13 8.66 1.58
CA ASN A 122 16.28 9.52 1.32
C ASN A 122 17.22 9.65 2.53
N ASP A 123 17.70 8.49 3.00
CA ASP A 123 18.64 8.29 4.11
C ASP A 123 18.11 8.64 5.52
N LYS A 124 16.84 9.05 5.63
CA LYS A 124 16.20 9.46 6.88
C LYS A 124 15.13 8.49 7.38
N GLU A 125 15.04 8.35 8.70
CA GLU A 125 13.90 7.77 9.42
C GLU A 125 12.84 8.85 9.70
N TYR A 126 11.57 8.48 9.57
CA TYR A 126 10.41 9.31 9.83
C TYR A 126 9.48 8.58 10.79
N ARG A 127 9.68 8.82 12.08
CA ARG A 127 8.95 8.18 13.18
C ARG A 127 7.94 9.16 13.80
N GLY A 128 6.77 8.66 14.18
CA GLY A 128 5.71 9.46 14.80
C GLY A 128 4.82 10.15 13.78
N ASN A 129 4.61 11.47 13.90
CA ASN A 129 3.63 12.19 13.08
C ASN A 129 4.14 12.48 11.66
N VAL A 130 3.86 11.55 10.73
CA VAL A 130 4.11 11.70 9.29
C VAL A 130 2.89 12.23 8.50
N GLY A 131 1.82 12.67 9.19
CA GLY A 131 0.57 13.06 8.55
C GLY A 131 -0.29 11.86 8.12
N SER A 132 -0.97 11.98 6.98
CA SER A 132 -1.90 10.95 6.50
C SER A 132 -1.18 9.74 5.91
N ILE A 133 -1.58 8.55 6.35
CA ILE A 133 -1.10 7.24 5.90
C ILE A 133 -2.27 6.34 5.49
N GLN A 134 -1.96 5.27 4.75
CA GLN A 134 -2.91 4.23 4.37
C GLN A 134 -2.48 2.92 5.03
N LEU A 135 -3.42 2.19 5.64
CA LEU A 135 -3.16 0.91 6.29
C LEU A 135 -3.61 -0.24 5.39
N LEU A 136 -2.77 -1.26 5.22
CA LEU A 136 -3.16 -2.43 4.44
C LEU A 136 -3.99 -3.38 5.30
N VAL A 137 -5.23 -3.63 4.86
CA VAL A 137 -6.22 -4.46 5.57
C VAL A 137 -6.48 -5.77 4.84
N HIS A 138 -6.76 -6.84 5.58
CA HIS A 138 -7.39 -8.02 5.03
C HIS A 138 -8.85 -7.71 4.69
N LEU A 139 -9.18 -7.78 3.40
CA LEU A 139 -10.56 -7.88 2.95
C LEU A 139 -11.18 -9.21 3.41
N SER A 140 -12.48 -9.20 3.67
CA SER A 140 -13.23 -10.40 4.06
C SER A 140 -13.15 -11.45 2.94
N GLU A 141 -13.20 -12.73 3.30
CA GLU A 141 -13.00 -13.82 2.33
C GLU A 141 -14.06 -13.86 1.22
N ARG A 142 -15.24 -13.30 1.50
CA ARG A 142 -16.37 -13.15 0.55
C ARG A 142 -16.17 -12.01 -0.44
N ALA A 143 -15.33 -11.03 -0.12
CA ALA A 143 -15.09 -9.84 -0.94
C ALA A 143 -13.74 -9.86 -1.67
N ARG A 144 -12.82 -10.79 -1.33
CA ARG A 144 -11.49 -10.86 -1.94
C ARG A 144 -11.36 -11.92 -3.03
N GLY A 145 -10.91 -11.47 -4.21
CA GLY A 145 -10.51 -12.31 -5.34
C GLY A 145 -9.06 -12.81 -5.27
N PHE A 146 -8.39 -12.65 -4.12
CA PHE A 146 -6.97 -12.97 -3.96
C PHE A 146 -6.62 -13.35 -2.52
N ASP A 147 -5.45 -13.94 -2.33
CA ASP A 147 -4.86 -14.22 -1.02
C ASP A 147 -3.44 -13.63 -0.93
N TYR A 148 -3.00 -13.31 0.28
CA TYR A 148 -1.65 -12.78 0.56
C TYR A 148 -0.72 -13.89 1.08
N GLN A 149 0.56 -13.83 0.72
CA GLN A 149 1.61 -14.66 1.29
C GLN A 149 2.94 -13.89 1.33
N TRP A 150 3.68 -14.05 2.42
CA TRP A 150 5.06 -13.58 2.54
C TRP A 150 5.99 -14.61 1.88
N LEU A 151 6.76 -14.19 0.88
CA LEU A 151 7.65 -15.08 0.10
C LEU A 151 9.10 -14.59 0.13
N PRO A 152 10.11 -15.48 0.21
CA PRO A 152 11.51 -15.11 0.05
C PRO A 152 11.73 -14.32 -1.24
N TYR A 153 12.59 -13.31 -1.21
CA TYR A 153 12.83 -12.41 -2.34
C TYR A 153 13.02 -13.14 -3.69
N PRO A 154 13.85 -14.21 -3.82
CA PRO A 154 14.06 -14.90 -5.10
C PRO A 154 12.78 -15.53 -5.70
N GLN A 155 11.79 -15.86 -4.86
CA GLN A 155 10.49 -16.36 -5.33
C GLN A 155 9.59 -15.20 -5.78
N ALA A 156 9.63 -14.08 -5.06
CA ALA A 156 8.86 -12.87 -5.37
C ALA A 156 9.37 -12.15 -6.65
N SER A 157 10.69 -12.11 -6.84
CA SER A 157 11.38 -11.43 -7.94
C SER A 157 11.41 -12.20 -9.26
N SER A 158 10.88 -13.43 -9.30
CA SER A 158 10.81 -14.23 -10.54
C SER A 158 10.20 -13.44 -11.70
N PHE A 159 10.82 -13.52 -12.88
CA PHE A 159 10.35 -12.92 -14.12
C PHE A 159 9.43 -13.85 -14.95
N ASP A 160 9.11 -15.03 -14.41
CA ASP A 160 8.17 -15.97 -15.03
C ASP A 160 6.78 -15.32 -15.18
N LYS A 161 6.33 -15.18 -16.43
CA LYS A 161 5.02 -14.61 -16.77
C LYS A 161 3.84 -15.48 -16.33
N SER A 162 4.09 -16.76 -15.99
CA SER A 162 3.11 -17.68 -15.42
C SER A 162 3.09 -17.66 -13.88
N LYS A 163 3.94 -16.85 -13.22
CA LYS A 163 4.02 -16.83 -11.76
C LYS A 163 2.67 -16.47 -11.13
N ALA A 164 2.19 -17.36 -10.28
CA ALA A 164 0.92 -17.15 -9.60
C ALA A 164 1.00 -16.11 -8.48
N TRP A 165 2.20 -15.80 -7.99
CA TRP A 165 2.46 -14.85 -6.91
C TRP A 165 3.14 -13.60 -7.44
N ILE A 166 2.51 -12.45 -7.22
CA ILE A 166 3.01 -11.13 -7.63
C ILE A 166 3.23 -10.30 -6.37
N PRO A 167 4.37 -9.57 -6.22
CA PRO A 167 4.55 -8.62 -5.13
C PRO A 167 3.35 -7.67 -4.98
N VAL A 168 3.03 -7.25 -3.77
CA VAL A 168 2.08 -6.15 -3.52
C VAL A 168 2.85 -4.85 -3.71
N HIS A 169 2.61 -4.16 -4.82
CA HIS A 169 3.38 -2.99 -5.23
C HIS A 169 2.50 -1.75 -5.46
N VAL A 170 3.12 -0.58 -5.33
CA VAL A 170 2.58 0.71 -5.77
C VAL A 170 3.53 1.25 -6.85
N ASN A 171 2.98 1.54 -8.03
CA ASN A 171 3.77 1.99 -9.18
C ASN A 171 4.28 3.41 -8.97
N ASN A 172 5.53 3.66 -9.38
CA ASN A 172 6.12 4.99 -9.41
C ASN A 172 7.16 5.07 -10.54
N ALA A 173 7.34 6.24 -11.14
CA ALA A 173 8.25 6.46 -12.26
C ALA A 173 9.73 6.14 -11.93
N LYS A 174 10.10 6.09 -10.64
CA LYS A 174 11.45 5.74 -10.16
C LYS A 174 11.63 4.25 -9.82
N GLY A 175 10.56 3.45 -9.79
CA GLY A 175 10.56 2.05 -9.36
C GLY A 175 9.30 1.68 -8.57
N ASP A 176 8.79 0.46 -8.78
CA ASP A 176 7.60 -0.05 -8.10
C ASP A 176 7.95 -0.45 -6.65
N ILE A 177 7.26 0.14 -5.65
CA ILE A 177 7.59 -0.08 -4.24
C ILE A 177 6.65 -1.10 -3.61
N SER A 178 7.24 -2.16 -3.04
CA SER A 178 6.55 -3.24 -2.33
C SER A 178 6.84 -3.22 -0.83
N ALA A 179 6.00 -3.88 -0.02
CA ALA A 179 6.27 -4.11 1.39
C ALA A 179 7.12 -5.38 1.61
N GLY A 180 8.06 -5.35 2.55
CA GLY A 180 8.91 -6.50 2.86
C GLY A 180 9.50 -6.47 4.26
N VAL A 181 9.71 -7.65 4.82
CA VAL A 181 10.41 -7.85 6.09
C VAL A 181 11.86 -8.15 5.78
N ILE A 182 12.74 -7.34 6.37
CA ILE A 182 14.17 -7.26 6.06
C ILE A 182 14.94 -7.72 7.29
N THR A 183 15.96 -8.54 7.09
CA THR A 183 16.81 -9.06 8.17
C THR A 183 18.11 -8.28 8.23
N PHE A 184 18.32 -7.52 9.31
CA PHE A 184 19.58 -6.86 9.62
C PHE A 184 20.21 -7.53 10.85
N ASN A 185 21.43 -8.06 10.70
CA ASN A 185 22.18 -8.72 11.79
C ASN A 185 21.36 -9.81 12.53
N GLY A 186 20.57 -10.58 11.80
CA GLY A 186 19.69 -11.63 12.34
C GLY A 186 18.35 -11.15 12.90
N LYS A 187 18.08 -9.84 12.95
CA LYS A 187 16.82 -9.25 13.44
C LYS A 187 15.94 -8.76 12.30
N GLN A 188 14.64 -8.99 12.42
CA GLN A 188 13.62 -8.77 11.39
C GLN A 188 12.92 -7.42 11.57
N ILE A 189 12.73 -6.66 10.49
CA ILE A 189 11.97 -5.39 10.53
C ILE A 189 11.20 -5.15 9.24
N LEU A 190 9.97 -4.66 9.34
CA LEU A 190 9.12 -4.32 8.21
C LEU A 190 9.49 -2.96 7.61
N GLY A 191 9.65 -2.94 6.29
CA GLY A 191 9.97 -1.74 5.51
C GLY A 191 9.57 -1.86 4.04
N LYS A 192 10.31 -1.17 3.17
CA LYS A 192 10.08 -1.10 1.72
C LYS A 192 11.07 -1.92 0.92
N VAL A 193 10.62 -2.44 -0.22
CA VAL A 193 11.42 -3.21 -1.17
C VAL A 193 11.11 -2.76 -2.60
N ASP A 194 12.13 -2.34 -3.33
CA ASP A 194 12.10 -2.28 -4.78
C ASP A 194 12.63 -3.62 -5.32
N VAL A 195 11.72 -4.42 -5.87
CA VAL A 195 11.99 -5.80 -6.32
C VAL A 195 12.67 -5.83 -7.70
N ARG A 196 12.67 -4.71 -8.44
CA ARG A 196 13.35 -4.62 -9.75
C ARG A 196 14.77 -4.11 -9.60
N ASN A 197 14.99 -3.14 -8.72
CA ASN A 197 16.28 -2.50 -8.47
C ASN A 197 17.06 -3.14 -7.30
N GLU A 198 16.57 -4.28 -6.78
CA GLU A 198 17.20 -5.07 -5.71
C GLU A 198 17.57 -4.26 -4.46
N ARG A 199 16.67 -3.37 -4.02
CA ARG A 199 16.91 -2.47 -2.88
C ARG A 199 15.81 -2.61 -1.84
N ALA A 200 16.18 -3.02 -0.63
CA ALA A 200 15.30 -3.05 0.53
C ALA A 200 15.75 -2.03 1.59
N ALA A 201 14.81 -1.40 2.30
CA ALA A 201 15.15 -0.48 3.39
C ALA A 201 14.09 -0.37 4.50
N ALA A 202 14.55 -0.10 5.72
CA ALA A 202 13.72 0.22 6.89
C ALA A 202 14.33 1.37 7.71
N GLY A 203 13.48 2.16 8.37
CA GLY A 203 13.88 3.22 9.29
C GLY A 203 14.12 2.65 10.68
N PHE A 204 15.31 2.87 11.25
CA PHE A 204 15.58 2.61 12.67
C PHE A 204 16.94 3.22 13.08
N GLY A 205 17.04 3.66 14.33
CA GLY A 205 18.28 4.24 14.87
C GLY A 205 18.63 5.63 14.31
N GLY A 206 17.62 6.40 13.88
CA GLY A 206 17.74 7.75 13.34
C GLY A 206 17.98 7.85 11.84
N LYS A 207 17.91 6.74 11.09
CA LYS A 207 18.31 6.68 9.67
C LYS A 207 17.57 5.63 8.84
N GLU A 208 17.65 5.76 7.52
CA GLU A 208 17.35 4.65 6.61
C GLU A 208 18.48 3.61 6.66
N ASN A 209 18.14 2.35 6.90
CA ASN A 209 19.07 1.22 6.80
C ASN A 209 18.72 0.48 5.50
N VAL A 210 19.72 0.23 4.65
CA VAL A 210 19.52 -0.23 3.27
C VAL A 210 20.29 -1.52 3.02
N LEU A 211 19.67 -2.47 2.31
CA LEU A 211 20.33 -3.60 1.66
C LEU A 211 20.18 -3.45 0.13
N VAL A 212 21.23 -3.81 -0.61
CA VAL A 212 21.25 -3.79 -2.08
C VAL A 212 21.75 -5.12 -2.66
N GLY A 213 21.31 -5.44 -3.87
CA GLY A 213 21.79 -6.58 -4.65
C GLY A 213 21.65 -7.92 -3.90
N PRO A 214 22.69 -8.78 -3.90
CA PRO A 214 22.65 -10.07 -3.19
C PRO A 214 22.28 -9.97 -1.71
N ALA A 215 22.65 -8.88 -1.02
CA ALA A 215 22.26 -8.69 0.38
C ALA A 215 20.76 -8.44 0.54
N CYS A 216 20.13 -7.71 -0.39
CA CYS A 216 18.68 -7.57 -0.45
C CYS A 216 18.02 -8.93 -0.73
N GLN A 217 18.49 -9.65 -1.76
CA GLN A 217 17.93 -10.95 -2.16
C GLN A 217 17.98 -12.00 -1.03
N ALA A 218 19.09 -12.08 -0.29
CA ALA A 218 19.29 -13.11 0.74
C ALA A 218 18.52 -12.83 2.05
N ASN A 219 18.24 -11.56 2.37
CA ASN A 219 17.75 -11.15 3.70
C ASN A 219 16.32 -10.59 3.70
N THR A 220 15.61 -10.63 2.57
CA THR A 220 14.29 -10.00 2.43
C THR A 220 13.19 -11.02 2.13
N ILE A 221 12.05 -10.88 2.81
CA ILE A 221 10.81 -11.60 2.54
C ILE A 221 9.76 -10.58 2.11
N VAL A 222 9.25 -10.71 0.90
CA VAL A 222 8.35 -9.74 0.24
C VAL A 222 6.90 -10.15 0.43
N LEU A 223 6.00 -9.18 0.64
CA LEU A 223 4.56 -9.43 0.63
C LEU A 223 4.09 -9.63 -0.81
N CYS A 224 3.56 -10.81 -1.12
CA CYS A 224 2.99 -11.15 -2.42
C CYS A 224 1.48 -11.42 -2.32
N ARG A 225 0.79 -11.31 -3.45
CA ARG A 225 -0.62 -11.66 -3.66
C ARG A 225 -0.77 -12.65 -4.81
N LYS A 226 -1.74 -13.56 -4.70
CA LYS A 226 -2.13 -14.52 -5.74
C LYS A 226 -3.63 -14.42 -5.99
N ALA A 227 -4.03 -14.37 -7.27
CA ALA A 227 -5.43 -14.39 -7.64
C ALA A 227 -6.05 -15.77 -7.35
N ARG A 228 -7.28 -15.78 -6.86
CA ARG A 228 -8.09 -16.98 -6.67
C ARG A 228 -8.59 -17.52 -8.03
N PRO A 229 -8.95 -18.80 -8.15
CA PRO A 229 -9.55 -19.33 -9.37
C PRO A 229 -10.73 -18.48 -9.85
N GLY A 230 -10.75 -18.12 -11.13
CA GLY A 230 -11.77 -17.23 -11.73
C GLY A 230 -11.48 -15.73 -11.59
N TYR A 231 -10.47 -15.33 -10.83
CA TYR A 231 -10.03 -13.93 -10.69
C TYR A 231 -8.72 -13.70 -11.43
N LYS A 232 -8.47 -12.44 -11.78
CA LYS A 232 -7.22 -11.96 -12.36
C LYS A 232 -6.78 -10.67 -11.66
N PHE A 233 -5.48 -10.40 -11.67
CA PHE A 233 -4.98 -9.05 -11.52
C PHE A 233 -4.82 -8.44 -12.91
N ASP A 234 -5.14 -7.16 -12.99
CA ASP A 234 -4.81 -6.20 -14.02
C ASP A 234 -3.35 -5.70 -13.90
#